data_AF-A0A535RW55-F1
#
_entry.id   AF-A0A535RW55-F1
#
_cell.length_a   1.000
_cell.length_b   1.000
_cell.length_c   1.000
_cell.angle_alpha   90.00
_cell.angle_beta   90.00
_cell.angle_gamma   90.00
#
_symmetry.space_group_name_H-M   'P 1'
#
loop_
_entity.id
_entity.type
_entity.pdbx_description
1 polymer ?
#
loop_
_entity_poly.entity_id
_entity_poly.type
_entity_poly.pdbx_seq_one_letter_code
_entity_poly.pdbx_strand_id
1 'polypeptide(L)'
;MTTQSYELVDQAVEKTTPTIKRIANEVWQLAELSLQEVKSAQLIMDILQEQGFTITSKGTAGVPTSFIAEVGSGTPILGLLAEYDALPGLGNEAVPYREPRKDQVTSGHGCGHNLLGAGCIGAAIALKHVVTEQKIAGTIRLYGCAAEETEGAKIYMARAGLFNDLDVALHWHPGWHRMSCLIMPGLACMCVTAIARVSRPLLPG
;
A
#
# COMPACT_ATOMS: atom_id res chain seq x y z
N MET A 1 21.41 -5.89 -15.03
CA MET A 1 21.10 -5.12 -13.81
C MET A 1 22.21 -5.40 -12.82
N THR A 2 23.01 -4.38 -12.50
CA THR A 2 24.22 -4.51 -11.68
C THR A 2 23.86 -4.43 -10.19
N THR A 3 24.65 -5.08 -9.33
CA THR A 3 24.53 -5.10 -7.86
C THR A 3 24.26 -3.71 -7.25
N GLN A 4 24.81 -2.66 -7.87
CA GLN A 4 24.63 -1.25 -7.51
C GLN A 4 23.17 -0.77 -7.54
N SER A 5 22.32 -1.35 -8.40
CA SER A 5 20.89 -0.99 -8.45
C SER A 5 20.09 -1.55 -7.27
N TYR A 6 20.48 -2.70 -6.73
CA TYR A 6 19.84 -3.27 -5.54
C TYR A 6 20.26 -2.53 -4.26
N GLU A 7 21.53 -2.16 -4.13
CA GLU A 7 22.02 -1.38 -2.99
C GLU A 7 21.30 -0.03 -2.83
N LEU A 8 21.02 0.66 -3.93
CA LEU A 8 20.26 1.90 -3.91
C LEU A 8 18.81 1.70 -3.44
N VAL A 9 18.17 0.62 -3.89
CA VAL A 9 16.82 0.27 -3.45
C VAL A 9 16.82 -0.07 -1.97
N ASP A 10 17.77 -0.87 -1.51
CA ASP A 10 17.90 -1.24 -0.10
C ASP A 10 18.10 0.00 0.79
N GLN A 11 18.97 0.93 0.38
CA GLN A 11 19.16 2.20 1.08
C GLN A 11 17.89 3.06 1.11
N ALA A 12 17.15 3.11 0.00
CA ALA A 12 15.90 3.84 -0.07
C ALA A 12 14.82 3.23 0.83
N VAL A 13 14.76 1.90 0.93
CA VAL A 13 13.88 1.17 1.86
C VAL A 13 14.28 1.46 3.29
N GLU A 14 15.56 1.34 3.65
CA GLU A 14 16.05 1.61 5.01
C GLU A 14 15.75 3.04 5.46
N LYS A 15 15.93 4.02 4.57
CA LYS A 15 15.55 5.41 4.85
C LYS A 15 14.04 5.58 5.09
N THR A 16 13.23 4.74 4.46
CA THR A 16 11.75 4.80 4.54
C THR A 16 11.20 3.96 5.70
N THR A 17 11.99 3.03 6.27
CA THR A 17 11.62 2.17 7.40
C THR A 17 10.95 2.90 8.57
N PRO A 18 11.42 4.08 9.02
CA PRO A 18 10.74 4.81 10.10
C PRO A 18 9.29 5.17 9.76
N THR A 19 9.04 5.61 8.52
CA THR A 19 7.69 5.94 8.02
C THR A 19 6.83 4.70 7.91
N ILE A 20 7.37 3.58 7.41
CA ILE A 20 6.65 2.30 7.33
C ILE A 20 6.19 1.86 8.72
N LYS A 21 7.11 1.88 9.70
CA LYS A 21 6.79 1.54 11.10
C LYS A 21 5.76 2.48 11.69
N ARG A 22 5.84 3.79 11.40
CA ARG A 22 4.86 4.78 11.83
C ARG A 22 3.46 4.43 11.32
N ILE A 23 3.30 4.21 10.01
CA ILE A 23 2.02 3.84 9.40
C ILE A 23 1.50 2.54 10.03
N ALA A 24 2.33 1.50 10.07
CA ALA A 24 1.94 0.18 10.57
C ALA A 24 1.44 0.24 12.02
N ASN A 25 2.11 1.03 12.88
CA ASN A 25 1.75 1.17 14.28
C ASN A 25 0.51 2.06 14.46
N GLU A 26 0.44 3.21 13.80
CA GLU A 26 -0.69 4.12 13.95
C GLU A 26 -1.97 3.50 13.38
N VAL A 27 -1.92 2.84 12.22
CA VAL A 27 -3.08 2.12 11.64
C VAL A 27 -3.48 0.92 12.52
N TRP A 28 -2.51 0.22 13.13
CA TRP A 28 -2.81 -0.81 14.13
C TRP A 28 -3.59 -0.24 15.31
N GLN A 29 -3.19 0.92 15.81
CA GLN A 29 -3.87 1.56 16.94
C GLN A 29 -5.27 2.05 16.56
N LEU A 30 -5.47 2.58 15.35
CA LEU A 30 -6.76 3.05 14.87
C LEU A 30 -7.78 1.92 14.70
N ALA A 31 -7.36 0.79 14.10
CA ALA A 31 -8.19 -0.41 13.92
C ALA A 31 -9.63 -0.12 13.42
N GLU A 32 -9.77 0.79 12.46
CA GLU A 32 -11.08 1.21 11.93
C GLU A 32 -11.66 0.15 10.99
N LEU A 33 -12.96 -0.13 11.12
CA LEU A 33 -13.67 -1.11 10.30
C LEU A 33 -13.85 -0.63 8.85
N SER A 34 -14.15 -1.58 7.96
CA SER A 34 -14.47 -1.29 6.57
C SER A 34 -15.53 -0.17 6.43
N LEU A 35 -15.29 0.76 5.50
CA LEU A 35 -16.07 1.99 5.24
C LEU A 35 -16.03 3.06 6.35
N GLN A 36 -15.34 2.79 7.46
CA GLN A 36 -15.21 3.70 8.60
C GLN A 36 -13.74 4.12 8.84
N GLU A 37 -12.84 3.81 7.90
CA GLU A 37 -11.39 4.04 7.96
C GLU A 37 -10.98 5.50 7.75
N VAL A 38 -11.76 6.43 8.30
CA VAL A 38 -11.61 7.87 8.05
C VAL A 38 -10.27 8.38 8.54
N LYS A 39 -9.85 8.00 9.76
CA LYS A 39 -8.58 8.45 10.32
C LYS A 39 -7.40 7.76 9.65
N SER A 40 -7.55 6.49 9.30
CA SER A 40 -6.50 5.69 8.66
C SER A 40 -6.23 6.20 7.24
N ALA A 41 -7.28 6.45 6.46
CA ALA A 41 -7.16 7.08 5.14
C ALA A 41 -6.55 8.48 5.23
N GLN A 42 -7.00 9.30 6.18
CA GLN A 42 -6.47 10.67 6.36
C GLN A 42 -4.99 10.67 6.76
N LEU A 43 -4.60 9.84 7.75
CA LEU A 43 -3.21 9.66 8.16
C LEU A 43 -2.31 9.27 6.97
N ILE A 44 -2.76 8.32 6.15
CA ILE A 44 -2.01 7.88 4.98
C ILE A 44 -1.88 9.00 3.95
N MET A 45 -2.98 9.72 3.66
CA MET A 45 -2.95 10.86 2.73
C MET A 45 -1.99 11.95 3.22
N ASP A 46 -2.01 12.27 4.51
CA ASP A 46 -1.13 13.28 5.10
C ASP A 46 0.35 12.88 4.95
N ILE A 47 0.69 11.63 5.27
CA ILE A 47 2.05 11.10 5.10
C ILE A 47 2.47 11.14 3.63
N LEU A 48 1.60 10.76 2.70
CA LEU A 48 1.91 10.83 1.27
C LEU A 48 2.17 12.26 0.81
N GLN A 49 1.38 13.22 1.28
CA GLN A 49 1.58 14.65 0.99
C GLN A 49 2.89 15.17 1.58
N GLU A 50 3.23 14.80 2.82
CA GLU A 50 4.55 15.08 3.43
C GLU A 50 5.69 14.52 2.58
N GLN A 51 5.49 13.35 1.98
CA GLN A 51 6.42 12.71 1.06
C GLN A 51 6.31 13.24 -0.39
N GLY A 52 5.59 14.34 -0.63
CA GLY A 52 5.51 15.02 -1.93
C GLY A 52 4.69 14.30 -2.99
N PHE A 53 3.79 13.40 -2.60
CA PHE A 53 2.74 12.90 -3.49
C PHE A 53 1.61 13.91 -3.57
N THR A 54 0.95 13.95 -4.73
CA THR A 54 -0.28 14.72 -4.94
C THR A 54 -1.49 13.80 -4.79
N ILE A 55 -2.43 14.14 -3.91
CA ILE A 55 -3.71 13.42 -3.84
C ILE A 55 -4.59 13.87 -5.01
N THR A 56 -4.70 13.02 -6.03
CA THR A 56 -5.43 13.34 -7.28
C THR A 56 -6.93 13.03 -7.17
N SER A 57 -7.32 12.16 -6.23
CA SER A 57 -8.72 11.80 -5.99
C SER A 57 -8.95 11.43 -4.53
N LYS A 58 -10.08 11.84 -3.95
CA LYS A 58 -10.58 11.44 -2.63
C LYS A 58 -12.04 10.99 -2.78
N GLY A 59 -12.51 10.09 -1.92
CA GLY A 59 -13.85 9.51 -2.08
C GLY A 59 -13.99 8.70 -3.36
N THR A 60 -12.89 8.09 -3.81
CA THR A 60 -12.78 7.51 -5.15
C THR A 60 -13.78 6.38 -5.37
N ALA A 61 -14.41 6.37 -6.54
CA ALA A 61 -15.40 5.37 -6.95
C ALA A 61 -16.59 5.21 -5.97
N GLY A 62 -16.96 6.29 -5.27
CA GLY A 62 -18.11 6.30 -4.36
C GLY A 62 -17.80 5.80 -2.95
N VAL A 63 -16.55 5.44 -2.65
CA VAL A 63 -16.12 5.02 -1.31
C VAL A 63 -15.41 6.19 -0.62
N PRO A 64 -15.99 6.83 0.43
CA PRO A 64 -15.47 8.05 1.03
C PRO A 64 -14.02 7.97 1.52
N THR A 65 -13.61 6.80 2.01
CA THR A 65 -12.28 6.54 2.55
C THR A 65 -11.26 6.17 1.47
N SER A 66 -11.70 5.88 0.23
CA SER A 66 -10.78 5.59 -0.88
C SER A 66 -10.17 6.84 -1.50
N PHE A 67 -8.93 6.73 -1.98
CA PHE A 67 -8.20 7.84 -2.59
C PHE A 67 -7.18 7.37 -3.64
N ILE A 68 -6.68 8.31 -4.45
CA ILE A 68 -5.56 8.10 -5.37
C ILE A 68 -4.50 9.18 -5.10
N ALA A 69 -3.24 8.75 -5.01
CA ALA A 69 -2.09 9.62 -4.86
C ALA A 69 -1.07 9.35 -5.96
N GLU A 70 -0.45 10.39 -6.53
CA GLU A 70 0.52 10.28 -7.61
C GLU A 70 1.80 11.07 -7.33
N VAL A 71 2.91 10.58 -7.87
CA VAL A 71 4.17 11.32 -7.97
C VAL A 71 4.88 10.95 -9.28
N GLY A 72 5.57 11.93 -9.87
CA GLY A 72 6.23 11.77 -11.16
C GLY A 72 5.36 12.25 -12.32
N SER A 73 5.74 11.87 -13.53
CA SER A 73 5.03 12.27 -14.75
C SER A 73 5.37 11.36 -15.91
N GLY A 74 4.42 11.18 -16.84
CA GLY A 74 4.59 10.40 -18.04
C GLY A 74 4.38 8.90 -17.82
N THR A 75 5.03 8.09 -18.65
CA THR A 75 4.95 6.63 -18.66
C THR A 75 6.31 6.01 -18.39
N PRO A 76 6.40 4.82 -17.78
CA PRO A 76 5.28 3.96 -17.38
C PRO A 76 4.55 4.45 -16.13
N ILE A 77 3.28 4.05 -15.97
CA ILE A 77 2.48 4.25 -14.77
C ILE A 77 2.46 2.96 -13.95
N LEU A 78 3.11 2.99 -12.79
CA LEU A 78 3.15 1.91 -11.82
C LEU A 78 2.11 2.15 -10.72
N GLY A 79 1.13 1.26 -10.62
CA GLY A 79 0.13 1.24 -9.55
C GLY A 79 0.58 0.41 -8.35
N LEU A 80 0.38 0.92 -7.14
CA LEU A 80 0.54 0.22 -5.87
C LEU A 80 -0.79 0.24 -5.11
N LEU A 81 -1.27 -0.93 -4.66
CA LEU A 81 -2.60 -1.07 -4.04
C LEU A 81 -2.47 -1.29 -2.53
N ALA A 82 -2.80 -0.26 -1.75
CA ALA A 82 -2.70 -0.26 -0.28
C ALA A 82 -4.08 -0.40 0.38
N GLU A 83 -4.19 -1.28 1.37
CA GLU A 83 -5.38 -1.52 2.20
C GLU A 83 -5.08 -1.20 3.66
N TYR A 84 -6.10 -0.93 4.46
CA TYR A 84 -5.94 -0.44 5.84
C TYR A 84 -7.18 -0.59 6.72
N ASP A 85 -8.17 -1.39 6.33
CA ASP A 85 -9.35 -1.68 7.14
C ASP A 85 -9.11 -2.83 8.13
N ALA A 86 -9.81 -2.77 9.26
CA ALA A 86 -9.73 -3.75 10.33
C ALA A 86 -10.99 -4.64 10.38
N LEU A 87 -10.86 -5.75 11.10
CA LEU A 87 -11.91 -6.74 11.29
C LEU A 87 -12.59 -6.61 12.66
N PRO A 88 -13.91 -6.85 12.76
CA PRO A 88 -14.63 -6.82 14.02
C PRO A 88 -14.27 -8.02 14.91
N GLY A 89 -14.19 -7.81 16.23
CA GLY A 89 -13.95 -8.88 17.20
C GLY A 89 -12.51 -9.39 17.28
N LEU A 90 -11.58 -8.76 16.55
CA LEU A 90 -10.15 -9.13 16.52
C LEU A 90 -9.24 -8.14 17.26
N GLY A 91 -9.80 -7.33 18.17
CA GLY A 91 -9.04 -6.44 19.03
C GLY A 91 -8.09 -7.21 19.95
N ASN A 92 -6.79 -7.15 19.63
CA ASN A 92 -5.72 -7.77 20.40
C ASN A 92 -4.58 -6.75 20.63
N GLU A 93 -3.89 -6.85 21.76
CA GLU A 93 -2.60 -6.19 21.94
C GLU A 93 -1.59 -6.69 20.89
N ALA A 94 -0.51 -5.93 20.66
CA ALA A 94 0.54 -6.29 19.70
C ALA A 94 1.45 -7.43 20.23
N VAL A 95 0.85 -8.55 20.64
CA VAL A 95 1.49 -9.73 21.23
C VAL A 95 1.03 -11.00 20.50
N PRO A 96 1.84 -12.07 20.46
CA PRO A 96 1.57 -13.28 19.68
C PRO A 96 0.56 -14.24 20.35
N TYR A 97 -0.13 -13.81 21.39
CA TYR A 97 -1.13 -14.57 22.12
C TYR A 97 -2.39 -13.71 22.34
N ARG A 98 -3.49 -14.36 22.75
CA ARG A 98 -4.76 -13.65 22.96
C ARG A 98 -4.67 -12.77 24.20
N GLU A 99 -4.62 -11.47 23.99
CA GLU A 99 -4.64 -10.42 25.01
C GLU A 99 -5.54 -9.29 24.49
N PRO A 100 -6.76 -9.13 25.02
CA PRO A 100 -7.64 -8.03 24.62
C PRO A 100 -6.96 -6.69 24.81
N ARG A 101 -7.23 -5.74 23.90
CA ARG A 101 -6.64 -4.41 23.97
C ARG A 101 -7.03 -3.70 25.26
N LYS A 102 -6.06 -3.02 25.88
CA LYS A 102 -6.24 -2.23 27.11
C LYS A 102 -7.14 -1.01 26.89
N ASP A 103 -7.17 -0.48 25.66
CA ASP A 103 -8.04 0.62 25.25
C ASP A 103 -9.49 0.20 24.95
N GLN A 104 -9.82 -1.09 25.14
CA GLN A 104 -11.15 -1.67 24.93
C GLN A 104 -11.64 -1.63 23.47
N VAL A 105 -10.78 -1.31 22.49
CA VAL A 105 -11.13 -1.42 21.07
C VAL A 105 -11.30 -2.90 20.72
N THR A 106 -12.46 -3.26 20.18
CA THR A 106 -12.82 -4.65 19.86
C THR A 106 -12.45 -5.07 18.44
N SER A 107 -12.09 -4.13 17.57
CA SER A 107 -11.62 -4.38 16.21
C SER A 107 -10.10 -4.52 16.15
N GLY A 108 -9.60 -5.20 15.13
CA GLY A 108 -8.16 -5.37 14.95
C GLY A 108 -7.75 -5.87 13.56
N HIS A 109 -6.48 -5.71 13.26
CA HIS A 109 -5.89 -6.05 11.96
C HIS A 109 -5.50 -7.54 11.87
N GLY A 110 -6.48 -8.42 11.98
CA GLY A 110 -6.27 -9.87 11.91
C GLY A 110 -5.74 -10.35 10.55
N CYS A 111 -6.11 -9.67 9.47
CA CYS A 111 -5.62 -9.91 8.11
C CYS A 111 -4.28 -9.19 7.82
N GLY A 112 -3.84 -8.30 8.73
CA GLY A 112 -2.58 -7.57 8.61
C GLY A 112 -2.62 -6.37 7.67
N HIS A 113 -3.79 -5.75 7.45
CA HIS A 113 -3.92 -4.59 6.56
C HIS A 113 -3.11 -3.38 7.04
N ASN A 114 -2.86 -3.25 8.35
CA ASN A 114 -1.89 -2.28 8.87
C ASN A 114 -0.46 -2.47 8.30
N LEU A 115 -0.01 -3.72 8.16
CA LEU A 115 1.29 -4.04 7.58
C LEU A 115 1.24 -3.92 6.07
N LEU A 116 0.19 -4.45 5.44
CA LEU A 116 -0.02 -4.41 4.00
C LEU A 116 0.04 -2.98 3.47
N GLY A 117 -0.81 -2.10 3.99
CA GLY A 117 -0.86 -0.70 3.62
C GLY A 117 0.50 -0.03 3.82
N ALA A 118 1.10 -0.21 5.00
CA ALA A 118 2.42 0.35 5.31
C ALA A 118 3.52 -0.10 4.35
N GLY A 119 3.53 -1.38 3.97
CA GLY A 119 4.50 -1.94 3.01
C GLY A 119 4.31 -1.37 1.61
N CYS A 120 3.06 -1.28 1.11
CA CYS A 120 2.76 -0.69 -0.19
C CYS A 120 3.13 0.80 -0.25
N ILE A 121 2.77 1.56 0.79
CA ILE A 121 3.10 2.99 0.89
C ILE A 121 4.61 3.19 1.00
N GLY A 122 5.28 2.36 1.81
CA GLY A 122 6.73 2.33 1.93
C GLY A 122 7.44 2.08 0.61
N ALA A 123 6.97 1.10 -0.15
CA ALA A 123 7.49 0.80 -1.48
C ALA A 123 7.32 1.99 -2.44
N ALA A 124 6.17 2.68 -2.41
CA ALA A 124 5.94 3.87 -3.23
C ALA A 124 6.93 5.00 -2.89
N ILE A 125 7.13 5.27 -1.61
CA ILE A 125 8.05 6.32 -1.12
C ILE A 125 9.50 5.97 -1.44
N ALA A 126 9.92 4.73 -1.18
CA ALA A 126 11.27 4.27 -1.48
C ALA A 126 11.55 4.33 -2.99
N LEU A 127 10.61 3.87 -3.82
CA LEU A 127 10.75 3.93 -5.27
C LEU A 127 10.80 5.36 -5.78
N LYS A 128 10.03 6.29 -5.20
CA LYS A 128 10.11 7.73 -5.53
C LYS A 128 11.54 8.24 -5.36
N HIS A 129 12.23 7.88 -4.26
CA HIS A 129 13.62 8.29 -4.04
C HIS A 129 14.53 7.78 -5.17
N VAL A 130 14.44 6.49 -5.51
CA VAL A 130 15.26 5.87 -6.55
C VAL A 130 14.99 6.49 -7.92
N VAL A 131 13.72 6.66 -8.29
CA VAL A 131 13.29 7.25 -9.57
C VAL A 131 13.78 8.68 -9.70
N THR A 132 13.71 9.46 -8.62
CA THR A 132 14.18 10.86 -8.60
C THR A 132 15.71 10.93 -8.73
N GLU A 133 16.43 10.12 -7.96
CA GLU A 133 17.91 10.11 -7.94
C GLU A 133 18.49 9.66 -9.29
N GLN A 134 17.92 8.62 -9.89
CA GLN A 134 18.34 8.07 -11.16
C GLN A 134 17.71 8.80 -12.37
N LYS A 135 16.87 9.81 -12.13
CA LYS A 135 16.13 10.57 -13.16
C LYS A 135 15.36 9.66 -14.13
N ILE A 136 14.76 8.60 -13.59
CA ILE A 136 13.93 7.67 -14.35
C ILE A 136 12.59 8.35 -14.63
N ALA A 137 12.13 8.30 -15.89
CA ALA A 137 10.82 8.81 -16.25
C ALA A 137 9.72 7.81 -15.84
N GLY A 138 8.56 8.33 -15.41
CA GLY A 138 7.41 7.52 -15.04
C GLY A 138 6.58 8.15 -13.92
N THR A 139 5.44 7.52 -13.66
CA THR A 139 4.51 7.90 -12.59
C THR A 139 4.33 6.74 -11.64
N ILE A 140 4.44 7.02 -10.35
CA ILE A 140 4.07 6.09 -9.28
C ILE A 140 2.72 6.54 -8.77
N ARG A 141 1.72 5.64 -8.84
CA ARG A 141 0.36 5.88 -8.39
C ARG A 141 0.03 4.91 -7.25
N LEU A 142 -0.32 5.46 -6.09
CA LEU A 142 -0.86 4.69 -4.99
C LEU A 142 -2.38 4.76 -5.01
N TYR A 143 -3.03 3.61 -4.86
CA TYR A 143 -4.46 3.50 -4.66
C TYR A 143 -4.74 3.13 -3.21
N GLY A 144 -5.42 4.01 -2.49
CA GLY A 144 -5.98 3.72 -1.18
C GLY A 144 -7.26 2.90 -1.34
N CYS A 145 -7.11 1.58 -1.25
CA CYS A 145 -8.17 0.59 -1.43
C CYS A 145 -8.85 0.32 -0.07
N ALA A 146 -9.88 1.10 0.26
CA ALA A 146 -10.62 0.90 1.50
C ALA A 146 -11.53 -0.34 1.44
N ALA A 147 -12.04 -0.75 2.61
CA ALA A 147 -13.11 -1.72 2.78
C ALA A 147 -12.92 -3.05 2.05
N GLU A 148 -11.71 -3.62 2.05
CA GLU A 148 -11.41 -4.88 1.38
C GLU A 148 -12.31 -6.01 1.88
N GLU A 149 -12.49 -6.10 3.21
CA GLU A 149 -13.13 -7.24 3.89
C GLU A 149 -14.65 -7.29 3.71
N THR A 150 -15.27 -6.27 3.10
CA THR A 150 -16.73 -6.17 2.94
C THR A 150 -17.13 -5.83 1.51
N GLU A 151 -16.82 -4.62 1.07
CA GLU A 151 -17.28 -4.05 -0.20
C GLU A 151 -16.25 -4.23 -1.33
N GLY A 152 -14.97 -4.25 -0.98
CA GLY A 152 -13.85 -4.27 -1.91
C GLY A 152 -13.82 -3.01 -2.78
N ALA A 153 -13.30 -1.88 -2.27
CA ALA A 153 -13.21 -0.64 -3.05
C ALA A 153 -12.53 -0.82 -4.43
N LYS A 154 -11.59 -1.78 -4.53
CA LYS A 154 -10.93 -2.17 -5.78
C LYS A 154 -11.93 -2.55 -6.89
N ILE A 155 -13.04 -3.21 -6.56
CA ILE A 155 -14.06 -3.60 -7.54
C ILE A 155 -14.73 -2.36 -8.13
N TYR A 156 -15.07 -1.38 -7.30
CA TYR A 156 -15.65 -0.12 -7.74
C TYR A 156 -14.65 0.72 -8.55
N MET A 157 -13.39 0.76 -8.13
CA MET A 157 -12.31 1.41 -8.88
C MET A 157 -12.10 0.76 -10.26
N ALA A 158 -12.12 -0.57 -10.34
CA ALA A 158 -11.98 -1.31 -11.59
C ALA A 158 -13.17 -1.06 -12.53
N ARG A 159 -14.41 -1.08 -12.01
CA ARG A 159 -15.62 -0.75 -12.77
C ARG A 159 -15.59 0.69 -13.31
N ALA A 160 -15.05 1.62 -12.54
CA ALA A 160 -14.84 3.01 -12.96
C ALA A 160 -13.67 3.17 -13.96
N GLY A 161 -12.94 2.10 -14.29
CA GLY A 161 -11.85 2.12 -15.25
C GLY A 161 -10.56 2.77 -14.75
N LEU A 162 -10.40 2.93 -13.43
CA LEU A 162 -9.28 3.68 -12.84
C LEU A 162 -7.93 2.97 -12.97
N PHE A 163 -7.93 1.68 -13.32
CA PHE A 163 -6.72 0.89 -13.58
C PHE A 163 -6.37 0.79 -15.08
N ASN A 164 -7.19 1.32 -15.98
CA ASN A 164 -7.09 1.07 -17.43
C ASN A 164 -5.82 1.65 -18.08
N ASP A 165 -5.24 2.69 -17.48
CA ASP A 165 -4.06 3.40 -17.93
C ASP A 165 -2.76 2.92 -17.27
N LEU A 166 -2.84 2.01 -16.28
CA LEU A 166 -1.67 1.41 -15.65
C LEU A 166 -0.91 0.51 -16.61
N ASP A 167 0.42 0.61 -16.59
CA ASP A 167 1.31 -0.33 -17.27
C ASP A 167 1.56 -1.56 -16.37
N VAL A 168 1.70 -1.33 -15.06
CA VAL A 168 1.89 -2.37 -14.05
C VAL A 168 1.09 -2.03 -12.80
N ALA A 169 0.44 -3.02 -12.20
CA ALA A 169 -0.14 -2.94 -10.86
C ALA A 169 0.53 -3.96 -9.94
N LEU A 170 0.98 -3.50 -8.77
CA LEU A 170 1.58 -4.31 -7.73
C LEU A 170 0.72 -4.26 -6.47
N HIS A 171 0.55 -5.43 -5.88
CA HIS A 171 -0.09 -5.61 -4.58
C HIS A 171 0.67 -6.69 -3.82
N TRP A 172 0.67 -6.58 -2.50
CA TRP A 172 1.22 -7.64 -1.66
C TRP A 172 0.27 -7.90 -0.51
N HIS A 173 0.37 -9.07 0.10
CA HIS A 173 -0.39 -9.40 1.30
C HIS A 173 0.50 -10.19 2.28
N PRO A 174 0.48 -9.86 3.58
CA PRO A 174 1.17 -10.67 4.58
C PRO A 174 0.48 -12.03 4.72
N GLY A 175 1.27 -13.11 4.74
CA GLY A 175 0.77 -14.47 4.92
C GLY A 175 1.44 -15.20 6.09
N TRP A 176 0.70 -16.13 6.70
CA TRP A 176 1.23 -16.99 7.78
C TRP A 176 2.13 -18.13 7.26
N HIS A 177 2.00 -18.51 6.00
CA HIS A 177 2.79 -19.59 5.40
C HIS A 177 4.07 -19.02 4.81
N ARG A 178 5.25 -19.55 5.18
CA ARG A 178 6.51 -19.29 4.44
C ARG A 178 6.41 -19.89 3.04
N MET A 179 5.91 -19.13 2.08
CA MET A 179 6.13 -19.41 0.66
C MET A 179 7.53 -18.88 0.29
N SER A 180 8.56 -19.50 0.85
CA SER A 180 9.95 -19.14 0.59
C SER A 180 10.39 -19.71 -0.76
N CYS A 181 10.52 -18.86 -1.77
CA CYS A 181 11.66 -19.00 -2.66
C CYS A 181 12.88 -18.53 -1.83
N LEU A 182 13.64 -19.51 -1.32
CA LEU A 182 14.86 -19.43 -0.52
C LEU A 182 15.46 -18.02 -0.25
N ILE A 183 15.40 -17.57 1.02
CA ILE A 183 16.54 -17.16 1.90
C ILE A 183 16.04 -16.22 3.04
N MET A 184 16.55 -16.51 4.25
CA MET A 184 16.50 -15.79 5.55
C MET A 184 15.26 -15.88 6.47
N PRO A 185 15.47 -16.01 7.81
CA PRO A 185 14.41 -16.03 8.80
C PRO A 185 14.00 -14.59 9.19
N GLY A 186 12.83 -14.17 8.72
CA GLY A 186 12.12 -12.97 9.17
C GLY A 186 10.62 -13.26 9.30
N LEU A 187 9.98 -12.63 10.28
CA LEU A 187 8.60 -12.91 10.71
C LEU A 187 7.58 -12.19 9.81
N ALA A 188 7.49 -12.57 8.53
CA ALA A 188 6.35 -12.33 7.64
C ALA A 188 6.64 -13.01 6.29
N CYS A 189 5.68 -13.75 5.72
CA CYS A 189 5.79 -14.18 4.34
C CYS A 189 5.14 -13.14 3.41
N MET A 190 5.80 -12.88 2.29
CA MET A 190 5.38 -11.95 1.27
C MET A 190 4.73 -12.72 0.11
N CYS A 191 3.45 -12.51 -0.17
CA CYS A 191 2.85 -12.86 -1.45
C CYS A 191 2.77 -11.58 -2.28
N VAL A 192 3.55 -11.46 -3.36
CA VAL A 192 3.48 -10.33 -4.30
C VAL A 192 2.64 -10.76 -5.49
N THR A 193 1.54 -10.07 -5.74
CA THR A 193 0.79 -10.19 -6.99
C THR A 193 1.18 -9.01 -7.89
N ALA A 194 1.80 -9.33 -9.03
CA ALA A 194 2.10 -8.37 -10.07
C ALA A 194 1.19 -8.63 -11.28
N ILE A 195 0.40 -7.65 -11.66
CA ILE A 195 -0.39 -7.68 -12.91
C ILE A 195 0.24 -6.64 -13.83
N ALA A 196 1.03 -7.10 -14.80
CA ALA A 196 1.61 -6.25 -15.83
C ALA A 196 0.77 -6.34 -17.11
N ARG A 197 0.45 -5.21 -17.72
CA ARG A 197 -0.13 -5.19 -19.06
C ARG A 197 1.01 -5.17 -20.07
N VAL A 198 1.26 -6.30 -20.72
CA VAL A 198 2.19 -6.36 -21.85
C VAL A 198 1.50 -5.72 -23.05
N SER A 199 2.07 -4.61 -23.53
CA SER A 199 1.70 -3.83 -24.72
C SER A 199 0.55 -2.80 -24.60
N ARG A 200 0.90 -1.51 -24.67
CA ARG A 200 0.09 -0.52 -25.41
C ARG A 200 0.32 -0.79 -26.90
N PRO A 201 -0.72 -0.93 -27.74
CA PRO A 201 -0.54 -0.68 -29.16
C PRO A 201 -0.12 0.78 -29.30
N LEU A 202 0.97 1.04 -30.02
CA LEU A 202 1.26 2.38 -30.51
C LEU A 202 0.04 2.84 -31.32
N LEU A 203 -0.75 3.76 -30.79
CA LEU A 203 -1.80 4.40 -31.58
C LEU A 203 -1.11 5.15 -32.73
N PRO A 204 -1.52 4.95 -33.99
CA PRO A 204 -1.00 5.74 -35.10
C PRO A 204 -1.47 7.19 -34.93
N GLY A 205 -0.56 8.13 -35.23
CA GLY A 205 -0.74 9.57 -35.03
C GLY A 205 -1.69 10.26 -35.98
#